data_AF-A0A2N0Z2J8-F1
#
_entry.id   AF-A0A2N0Z2J8-F1
#
_cell.length_a   1.000
_cell.length_b   1.000
_cell.length_c   1.000
_cell.angle_alpha   90.00
_cell.angle_beta   90.00
_cell.angle_gamma   90.00
#
_symmetry.space_group_name_H-M   'P 1'
#
loop_
_entity.id
_entity.type
_entity.pdbx_description
1 polymer ?
#
loop_
_entity_poly.entity_id
_entity_poly.type
_entity_poly.pdbx_seq_one_letter_code
_entity_poly.pdbx_strand_id
1 'polypeptide(L)'
;MNMFKYATEGERMKVLAIAPYEGLKELVTQLAKKEKLDIITEIGDLDKGLTLARAAKNEGIDIIISRGGTAELIQRELNIPVIEIEVSGYDMLRVLTLVKKYPGKTAIVGFAQIAEGAAAVCEILNISMSSFKVNQEKDIKAILESLKLNGYQNIIGDVITVKKAESLGLNGILLTSGKESVIRAFRNAEKAYELYKKIKNNYSLPHQILEAEHIGITIYDDAKNCIYSNKYFIHHVTEALELHLDNLVPKIKKNKKSLSIVKEEEYDWKINGEEISIGDSKNLLFKLEKIEKLNKNKDNGAFSSIGVTNRNNINTFISKNEKTQKIFNYVKQYPDKDSMIWINGERGTGKEHLAYYIHVNRNNINKAPFITFDCEAMEKSMWNEWLLRLLSKENNNKDDQIGTIFIKNIEFLSMDIQKELYVYLEECQKDFQLIVSCNTNIYNQILSGDFYESLYNLLSETSFALPPLRERKEDIEGLASIFINEMNLKYGKQIVGLRKDVKEYLENRAWTGNINQLKQMINSSVLLADGYYLELGDIVEIEQEDSISDAGNSFPLFGTLEEIEKRIIQQVWLEEGKNQTRTAERLGINRTTLWRKLK
;
A
#
# COMPACT_ATOMS: atom_id res chain seq x y z
N MET A 1 -25.03 3.99 -42.41
CA MET A 1 -25.89 4.02 -41.20
C MET A 1 -26.15 2.59 -40.74
N ASN A 2 -25.25 1.99 -39.93
CA ASN A 2 -25.39 0.60 -39.46
C ASN A 2 -24.49 0.33 -38.23
N MET A 3 -24.37 1.31 -37.32
CA MET A 3 -23.30 1.36 -36.30
C MET A 3 -23.59 0.51 -35.04
N PHE A 4 -24.83 0.02 -34.89
CA PHE A 4 -25.30 -0.71 -33.71
C PHE A 4 -25.83 -2.10 -34.07
N LYS A 5 -24.96 -2.97 -34.58
CA LYS A 5 -25.22 -4.42 -34.47
C LYS A 5 -25.05 -4.86 -33.02
N TYR A 6 -26.10 -5.50 -32.50
CA TYR A 6 -26.16 -6.11 -31.17
C TYR A 6 -24.98 -7.05 -30.93
N ALA A 7 -24.59 -7.20 -29.66
CA ALA A 7 -23.88 -8.38 -29.21
C ALA A 7 -24.91 -9.35 -28.63
N THR A 8 -25.03 -10.56 -29.19
CA THR A 8 -25.91 -11.59 -28.64
C THR A 8 -25.28 -12.27 -27.42
N GLU A 9 -26.11 -12.93 -26.60
CA GLU A 9 -25.60 -13.85 -25.59
C GLU A 9 -24.85 -14.99 -26.27
N GLY A 10 -23.53 -15.05 -26.05
CA GLY A 10 -22.62 -15.99 -26.70
C GLY A 10 -21.58 -15.37 -27.63
N GLU A 11 -21.63 -14.06 -27.96
CA GLU A 11 -20.51 -13.41 -28.66
C GLU A 11 -19.23 -13.46 -27.82
N ARG A 12 -18.18 -14.05 -28.40
CA ARG A 12 -16.82 -14.09 -27.86
C ARG A 12 -16.05 -12.86 -28.33
N MET A 13 -15.27 -12.28 -27.41
CA MET A 13 -14.28 -11.24 -27.71
C MET A 13 -13.35 -11.69 -28.83
N LYS A 14 -13.35 -10.99 -29.97
CA LYS A 14 -12.40 -11.22 -31.06
C LYS A 14 -11.13 -10.41 -30.84
N VAL A 15 -9.99 -11.07 -30.77
CA VAL A 15 -8.70 -10.41 -30.52
C VAL A 15 -7.73 -10.65 -31.67
N LEU A 16 -7.05 -9.58 -32.12
CA LEU A 16 -5.81 -9.69 -32.89
C LEU A 16 -4.62 -9.32 -32.01
N ALA A 17 -3.67 -10.24 -31.82
CA ALA A 17 -2.39 -9.95 -31.21
C ALA A 17 -1.30 -9.74 -32.26
N ILE A 18 -0.66 -8.57 -32.25
CA ILE A 18 0.40 -8.16 -33.18
C ILE A 18 1.73 -8.14 -32.41
N ALA A 19 2.56 -9.14 -32.64
CA ALA A 19 3.87 -9.29 -32.03
C ALA A 19 4.97 -8.62 -32.88
N PRO A 20 5.89 -7.84 -32.29
CA PRO A 20 7.01 -7.26 -33.01
C PRO A 20 8.20 -8.23 -33.22
N TYR A 21 8.11 -9.47 -32.71
CA TYR A 21 9.09 -10.54 -32.94
C TYR A 21 8.46 -11.94 -32.75
N GLU A 22 9.02 -12.94 -33.46
CA GLU A 22 8.53 -14.33 -33.54
C GLU A 22 8.25 -14.97 -32.17
N GLY A 23 9.23 -14.87 -31.24
CA GLY A 23 9.12 -15.45 -29.91
C GLY A 23 7.95 -14.93 -29.06
N LEU A 24 7.44 -13.71 -29.33
CA LEU A 24 6.23 -13.22 -28.67
C LEU A 24 4.95 -13.73 -29.36
N LYS A 25 4.95 -13.92 -30.69
CA LYS A 25 3.84 -14.58 -31.40
C LYS A 25 3.64 -15.99 -30.88
N GLU A 26 4.70 -16.78 -30.78
CA GLU A 26 4.62 -18.15 -30.25
C GLU A 26 4.15 -18.18 -28.79
N LEU A 27 4.71 -17.33 -27.93
CA LEU A 27 4.31 -17.22 -26.52
C LEU A 27 2.82 -16.85 -26.36
N VAL A 28 2.34 -15.85 -27.13
CA VAL A 28 0.93 -15.46 -27.15
C VAL A 28 0.05 -16.59 -27.68
N THR A 29 0.45 -17.26 -28.76
CA THR A 29 -0.31 -18.37 -29.38
C THR A 29 -0.41 -19.58 -28.44
N GLN A 30 0.66 -19.91 -27.72
CA GLN A 30 0.69 -20.99 -26.74
C GLN A 30 -0.20 -20.67 -25.53
N LEU A 31 -0.13 -19.44 -25.00
CA LEU A 31 -0.93 -19.02 -23.85
C LEU A 31 -2.41 -18.86 -24.21
N ALA A 32 -2.76 -18.33 -25.38
CA ALA A 32 -4.15 -18.22 -25.85
C ALA A 32 -4.83 -19.59 -25.89
N LYS A 33 -4.15 -20.61 -26.45
CA LYS A 33 -4.62 -22.01 -26.47
C LYS A 33 -4.83 -22.57 -25.05
N LYS A 34 -3.97 -22.22 -24.09
CA LYS A 34 -4.07 -22.68 -22.69
C LYS A 34 -5.24 -22.04 -21.95
N GLU A 35 -5.42 -20.72 -22.08
CA GLU A 35 -6.52 -19.98 -21.44
C GLU A 35 -7.85 -20.06 -22.24
N LYS A 36 -7.85 -20.77 -23.38
CA LYS A 36 -8.98 -20.98 -24.30
C LYS A 36 -9.54 -19.69 -24.93
N LEU A 37 -8.67 -18.71 -25.15
CA LEU A 37 -8.99 -17.42 -25.75
C LEU A 37 -8.92 -17.50 -27.29
N ASP A 38 -9.85 -16.83 -27.96
CA ASP A 38 -9.98 -16.78 -29.42
C ASP A 38 -9.15 -15.59 -29.96
N ILE A 39 -7.85 -15.84 -30.19
CA ILE A 39 -6.85 -14.82 -30.52
C ILE A 39 -6.14 -15.18 -31.84
N ILE A 40 -6.30 -14.32 -32.84
CA ILE A 40 -5.50 -14.34 -34.07
C ILE A 40 -4.12 -13.75 -33.74
N THR A 41 -3.03 -14.35 -34.22
CA THR A 41 -1.66 -13.91 -33.86
C THR A 41 -0.82 -13.60 -35.09
N GLU A 42 -0.32 -12.37 -35.21
CA GLU A 42 0.44 -11.88 -36.36
C GLU A 42 1.76 -11.20 -35.99
N ILE A 43 2.65 -11.06 -36.98
CA ILE A 43 3.98 -10.46 -36.79
C ILE A 43 4.07 -9.12 -37.51
N GLY A 44 4.26 -8.05 -36.75
CA GLY A 44 4.57 -6.74 -37.29
C GLY A 44 5.11 -5.80 -36.23
N ASP A 45 6.23 -5.16 -36.53
CA ASP A 45 6.73 -3.98 -35.85
C ASP A 45 6.30 -2.70 -36.59
N LEU A 46 6.01 -1.64 -35.81
CA LEU A 46 5.65 -0.29 -36.29
C LEU A 46 4.62 -0.30 -37.42
N ASP A 47 4.97 0.24 -38.60
CA ASP A 47 4.07 0.42 -39.75
C ASP A 47 3.48 -0.91 -40.27
N LYS A 48 4.20 -2.02 -40.15
CA LYS A 48 3.68 -3.35 -40.49
C LYS A 48 2.56 -3.74 -39.53
N GLY A 49 2.75 -3.48 -38.23
CA GLY A 49 1.72 -3.67 -37.21
C GLY A 49 0.50 -2.76 -37.43
N LEU A 50 0.72 -1.49 -37.74
CA LEU A 50 -0.36 -0.53 -38.06
C LEU A 50 -1.15 -0.95 -39.31
N THR A 51 -0.49 -1.51 -40.32
CA THR A 51 -1.14 -2.00 -41.54
C THR A 51 -2.04 -3.21 -41.26
N LEU A 52 -1.56 -4.17 -40.46
CA LEU A 52 -2.34 -5.32 -39.99
C LEU A 52 -3.55 -4.87 -39.14
N ALA A 53 -3.33 -3.94 -38.21
CA ALA A 53 -4.39 -3.36 -37.38
C ALA A 53 -5.49 -2.65 -38.20
N ARG A 54 -5.10 -1.96 -39.29
CA ARG A 54 -6.04 -1.30 -40.21
C ARG A 54 -6.89 -2.30 -41.00
N ALA A 55 -6.36 -3.48 -41.37
CA ALA A 55 -7.14 -4.54 -41.98
C ALA A 55 -8.12 -5.17 -40.98
N ALA A 56 -7.61 -5.56 -39.80
CA ALA A 56 -8.37 -6.19 -38.72
C ALA A 56 -9.58 -5.37 -38.22
N LYS A 57 -9.46 -4.03 -38.23
CA LYS A 57 -10.55 -3.10 -37.96
C LYS A 57 -11.76 -3.31 -38.88
N ASN A 58 -11.52 -3.58 -40.16
CA ASN A 58 -12.57 -3.75 -41.17
C ASN A 58 -13.23 -5.15 -41.10
N GLU A 59 -12.51 -6.14 -40.55
CA GLU A 59 -12.99 -7.50 -40.30
C GLU A 59 -13.82 -7.61 -38.99
N GLY A 60 -13.87 -6.54 -38.21
CA GLY A 60 -14.64 -6.47 -36.97
C GLY A 60 -14.00 -7.20 -35.80
N ILE A 61 -12.69 -7.00 -35.61
CA ILE A 61 -11.97 -7.29 -34.36
C ILE A 61 -12.41 -6.31 -33.26
N ASP A 62 -12.61 -6.81 -32.03
CA ASP A 62 -13.02 -6.01 -30.88
C ASP A 62 -11.82 -5.34 -30.18
N ILE A 63 -10.70 -6.06 -30.05
CA ILE A 63 -9.51 -5.63 -29.31
C ILE A 63 -8.23 -6.00 -30.07
N ILE A 64 -7.24 -5.10 -30.02
CA ILE A 64 -5.88 -5.37 -30.48
C ILE A 64 -4.95 -5.49 -29.28
N ILE A 65 -4.06 -6.49 -29.27
CA ILE A 65 -2.97 -6.63 -28.30
C ILE A 65 -1.63 -6.41 -29.03
N SER A 66 -0.73 -5.58 -28.50
CA SER A 66 0.63 -5.42 -29.07
C SER A 66 1.63 -5.01 -27.99
N ARG A 67 2.83 -4.53 -28.35
CA ARG A 67 3.92 -4.20 -27.41
C ARG A 67 4.74 -2.98 -27.85
N GLY A 68 5.07 -2.10 -26.91
CA GLY A 68 5.91 -0.93 -27.10
C GLY A 68 5.36 0.03 -28.15
N GLY A 69 6.26 0.71 -28.87
CA GLY A 69 5.90 1.68 -29.92
C GLY A 69 5.00 1.13 -31.04
N THR A 70 4.84 -0.18 -31.19
CA THR A 70 3.83 -0.75 -32.10
C THR A 70 2.42 -0.62 -31.53
N ALA A 71 2.23 -0.85 -30.23
CA ALA A 71 0.94 -0.62 -29.56
C ALA A 71 0.58 0.87 -29.55
N GLU A 72 1.54 1.72 -29.16
CA GLU A 72 1.37 3.19 -29.11
C GLU A 72 0.99 3.77 -30.49
N LEU A 73 1.69 3.34 -31.55
CA LEU A 73 1.38 3.75 -32.92
C LEU A 73 -0.03 3.33 -33.35
N ILE A 74 -0.46 2.11 -33.05
CA ILE A 74 -1.82 1.64 -33.35
C ILE A 74 -2.86 2.45 -32.56
N GLN A 75 -2.60 2.70 -31.27
CA GLN A 75 -3.52 3.41 -30.37
C GLN A 75 -3.71 4.89 -30.76
N ARG A 76 -2.67 5.55 -31.28
CA ARG A 76 -2.77 6.94 -31.79
C ARG A 76 -3.58 7.03 -33.08
N GLU A 77 -3.50 6.00 -33.92
CA GLU A 77 -4.01 6.03 -35.31
C GLU A 77 -5.41 5.38 -35.47
N LEU A 78 -5.85 4.55 -34.51
CA LEU A 78 -7.10 3.78 -34.61
C LEU A 78 -7.98 3.86 -33.36
N ASN A 79 -9.24 4.24 -33.57
CA ASN A 79 -10.31 4.17 -32.56
C ASN A 79 -10.79 2.71 -32.32
N ILE A 80 -9.91 1.84 -31.83
CA ILE A 80 -10.18 0.49 -31.31
C ILE A 80 -9.42 0.34 -29.99
N PRO A 81 -9.95 -0.37 -28.97
CA PRO A 81 -9.17 -0.68 -27.76
C PRO A 81 -7.88 -1.43 -28.09
N VAL A 82 -6.74 -0.78 -27.84
CA VAL A 82 -5.41 -1.40 -27.89
C VAL A 82 -4.93 -1.68 -26.47
N ILE A 83 -4.41 -2.89 -26.25
CA ILE A 83 -3.86 -3.33 -24.97
C ILE A 83 -2.37 -3.61 -25.15
N GLU A 84 -1.53 -2.94 -24.37
CA GLU A 84 -0.09 -3.18 -24.40
C GLU A 84 0.31 -4.36 -23.51
N ILE A 85 1.20 -5.21 -24.02
CA ILE A 85 2.01 -6.16 -23.26
C ILE A 85 3.18 -5.36 -22.65
N GLU A 86 2.88 -4.61 -21.59
CA GLU A 86 3.84 -3.87 -20.77
C GLU A 86 5.05 -4.73 -20.39
N VAL A 87 6.23 -4.13 -20.31
CA VAL A 87 7.43 -4.81 -19.75
C VAL A 87 7.32 -4.82 -18.22
N SER A 88 7.46 -6.00 -17.62
CA SER A 88 7.39 -6.19 -16.17
C SER A 88 8.78 -6.23 -15.53
N GLY A 89 8.86 -6.00 -14.22
CA GLY A 89 10.10 -6.23 -13.44
C GLY A 89 10.65 -7.66 -13.63
N TYR A 90 9.79 -8.67 -13.79
CA TYR A 90 10.21 -10.05 -14.07
C TYR A 90 10.91 -10.22 -15.44
N ASP A 91 10.58 -9.38 -16.42
CA ASP A 91 11.28 -9.33 -17.71
C ASP A 91 12.68 -8.76 -17.54
N MET A 92 12.80 -7.66 -16.79
CA MET A 92 14.09 -7.05 -16.43
C MET A 92 14.97 -8.04 -15.66
N LEU A 93 14.43 -8.70 -14.63
CA LEU A 93 15.13 -9.70 -13.81
C LEU A 93 15.66 -10.86 -14.65
N ARG A 94 14.87 -11.38 -15.60
CA ARG A 94 15.30 -12.45 -16.51
C ARG A 94 16.47 -12.02 -17.41
N VAL A 95 16.38 -10.82 -18.00
CA VAL A 95 17.43 -10.31 -18.90
C VAL A 95 18.71 -9.94 -18.13
N LEU A 96 18.60 -9.28 -16.97
CA LEU A 96 19.74 -8.98 -16.09
C LEU A 96 20.46 -10.26 -15.63
N THR A 97 19.70 -11.32 -15.29
CA THR A 97 20.26 -12.63 -14.88
C THR A 97 20.98 -13.34 -16.04
N LEU A 98 20.47 -13.21 -17.28
CA LEU A 98 21.13 -13.70 -18.48
C LEU A 98 22.44 -12.93 -18.74
N VAL A 99 22.36 -11.60 -18.69
CA VAL A 99 23.46 -10.67 -19.00
C VAL A 99 24.61 -10.73 -18.00
N LYS A 100 24.34 -11.04 -16.72
CA LYS A 100 25.37 -11.23 -15.68
C LYS A 100 26.42 -12.32 -16.03
N LYS A 101 26.16 -13.15 -17.04
CA LYS A 101 27.08 -14.18 -17.56
C LYS A 101 27.93 -13.74 -18.76
N TYR A 102 27.64 -12.59 -19.37
CA TYR A 102 28.36 -12.09 -20.53
C TYR A 102 29.56 -11.24 -20.10
N PRO A 103 30.74 -11.40 -20.73
CA PRO A 103 31.84 -10.48 -20.54
C PRO A 103 31.53 -9.11 -21.17
N GLY A 104 32.27 -8.08 -20.73
CA GLY A 104 32.18 -6.72 -21.28
C GLY A 104 31.20 -5.80 -20.56
N LYS A 105 31.38 -4.48 -20.73
CA LYS A 105 30.42 -3.49 -20.23
C LYS A 105 29.09 -3.65 -20.96
N THR A 106 28.00 -3.58 -20.20
CA THR A 106 26.63 -3.70 -20.73
C THR A 106 25.80 -2.49 -20.33
N ALA A 107 24.98 -1.99 -21.27
CA ALA A 107 24.05 -0.90 -21.04
C ALA A 107 22.60 -1.35 -21.35
N ILE A 108 21.63 -0.74 -20.66
CA ILE A 108 20.22 -0.78 -21.06
C ILE A 108 19.92 0.52 -21.82
N VAL A 109 19.35 0.41 -23.01
CA VAL A 109 18.94 1.54 -23.86
C VAL A 109 17.47 1.37 -24.21
N GLY A 110 16.65 2.36 -23.88
CA GLY A 110 15.22 2.30 -24.14
C GLY A 110 14.46 3.55 -23.74
N PHE A 111 13.17 3.58 -24.08
CA PHE A 111 12.25 4.67 -23.72
C PHE A 111 12.04 4.76 -22.20
N ALA A 112 11.57 5.92 -21.73
CA ALA A 112 11.39 6.29 -20.31
C ALA A 112 11.11 5.11 -19.35
N GLN A 113 9.96 4.45 -19.53
CA GLN A 113 9.48 3.35 -18.69
C GLN A 113 10.49 2.19 -18.56
N ILE A 114 11.20 1.85 -19.65
CA ILE A 114 12.19 0.77 -19.68
C ILE A 114 13.48 1.21 -18.96
N ALA A 115 13.93 2.45 -19.17
CA ALA A 115 15.14 2.98 -18.56
C ALA A 115 14.96 3.24 -17.04
N GLU A 116 13.81 3.73 -16.62
CA GLU A 116 13.47 3.98 -15.21
C GLU A 116 13.21 2.67 -14.46
N GLY A 117 12.44 1.74 -15.05
CA GLY A 117 12.27 0.40 -14.49
C GLY A 117 13.56 -0.42 -14.45
N ALA A 118 14.50 -0.18 -15.38
CA ALA A 118 15.85 -0.74 -15.34
C ALA A 118 16.64 -0.21 -14.14
N ALA A 119 16.68 1.11 -13.96
CA ALA A 119 17.43 1.75 -12.89
C ALA A 119 16.99 1.22 -11.51
N ALA A 120 15.68 1.25 -11.22
CA ALA A 120 15.14 0.77 -9.95
C ALA A 120 15.47 -0.72 -9.68
N VAL A 121 15.34 -1.61 -10.68
CA VAL A 121 15.69 -3.03 -10.50
C VAL A 121 17.20 -3.24 -10.33
N CYS A 122 18.04 -2.43 -10.98
CA CYS A 122 19.49 -2.48 -10.79
C CYS A 122 19.91 -1.97 -9.41
N GLU A 123 19.29 -0.90 -8.92
CA GLU A 123 19.54 -0.33 -7.59
C GLU A 123 19.12 -1.30 -6.48
N ILE A 124 17.90 -1.85 -6.57
CA ILE A 124 17.36 -2.84 -5.62
C ILE A 124 18.24 -4.10 -5.57
N LEU A 125 18.84 -4.52 -6.68
CA LEU A 125 19.73 -5.68 -6.72
C LEU A 125 21.23 -5.36 -6.56
N ASN A 126 21.59 -4.09 -6.35
CA ASN A 126 22.98 -3.61 -6.33
C ASN A 126 23.81 -4.08 -7.54
N ILE A 127 23.25 -3.92 -8.75
CA ILE A 127 23.86 -4.26 -10.03
C ILE A 127 24.41 -2.98 -10.68
N SER A 128 25.73 -2.92 -10.90
CA SER A 128 26.41 -1.82 -11.58
C SER A 128 26.20 -1.86 -13.10
N MET A 129 25.00 -1.47 -13.54
CA MET A 129 24.63 -1.36 -14.95
C MET A 129 24.08 0.04 -15.28
N SER A 130 24.49 0.59 -16.40
CA SER A 130 24.05 1.93 -16.84
C SER A 130 22.82 1.86 -17.74
N SER A 131 21.76 2.55 -17.35
CA SER A 131 20.53 2.75 -18.14
C SER A 131 20.54 4.10 -18.84
N PHE A 132 20.23 4.13 -20.13
CA PHE A 132 20.18 5.32 -20.97
C PHE A 132 18.76 5.51 -21.55
N LYS A 133 18.16 6.66 -21.22
CA LYS A 133 16.81 7.04 -21.63
C LYS A 133 16.80 7.59 -23.06
N VAL A 134 15.91 7.06 -23.89
CA VAL A 134 15.63 7.49 -25.27
C VAL A 134 14.34 8.28 -25.28
N ASN A 135 14.30 9.42 -25.99
CA ASN A 135 13.08 10.20 -26.18
C ASN A 135 12.50 10.00 -27.60
N GLN A 136 13.34 9.95 -28.63
CA GLN A 136 12.93 9.64 -30.00
C GLN A 136 13.79 8.54 -30.64
N GLU A 137 13.19 7.82 -31.59
CA GLU A 137 13.84 6.71 -32.33
C GLU A 137 15.11 7.13 -33.09
N LYS A 138 15.24 8.43 -33.40
CA LYS A 138 16.40 9.06 -34.05
C LYS A 138 17.61 9.11 -33.11
N ASP A 139 17.39 9.36 -31.83
CA ASP A 139 18.43 9.56 -30.81
C ASP A 139 19.23 8.27 -30.56
N ILE A 140 18.57 7.11 -30.73
CA ILE A 140 19.12 5.77 -30.50
C ILE A 140 20.48 5.59 -31.18
N LYS A 141 20.65 6.04 -32.43
CA LYS A 141 21.91 5.83 -33.16
C LYS A 141 23.08 6.57 -32.50
N ALA A 142 22.90 7.85 -32.18
CA ALA A 142 23.94 8.66 -31.53
C ALA A 142 24.29 8.13 -30.13
N ILE A 143 23.28 7.67 -29.37
CA ILE A 143 23.48 7.02 -28.07
C ILE A 143 24.34 5.75 -28.25
N LEU A 144 23.97 4.83 -29.16
CA LEU A 144 24.72 3.59 -29.38
C LEU A 144 26.16 3.83 -29.87
N GLU A 145 26.38 4.81 -30.74
CA GLU A 145 27.72 5.21 -31.18
C GLU A 145 28.57 5.73 -30.01
N SER A 146 27.98 6.55 -29.12
CA SER A 146 28.65 7.02 -27.90
C SER A 146 28.95 5.87 -26.92
N LEU A 147 28.09 4.88 -26.82
CA LEU A 147 28.29 3.71 -25.96
C LEU A 147 29.42 2.81 -26.49
N LYS A 148 29.49 2.61 -27.82
CA LYS A 148 30.60 1.90 -28.46
C LYS A 148 31.94 2.57 -28.17
N LEU A 149 32.01 3.90 -28.25
CA LEU A 149 33.22 4.68 -27.92
C LEU A 149 33.60 4.57 -26.42
N ASN A 150 32.62 4.49 -25.53
CA ASN A 150 32.83 4.29 -24.09
C ASN A 150 33.15 2.83 -23.68
N GLY A 151 33.33 1.94 -24.66
CA GLY A 151 33.71 0.53 -24.44
C GLY A 151 32.56 -0.38 -24.00
N TYR A 152 31.31 0.00 -24.25
CA TYR A 152 30.17 -0.91 -24.12
C TYR A 152 30.19 -1.93 -25.27
N GLN A 153 29.91 -3.18 -24.93
CA GLN A 153 29.93 -4.32 -25.88
C GLN A 153 28.53 -4.92 -26.04
N ASN A 154 27.77 -5.04 -24.94
CA ASN A 154 26.42 -5.57 -24.95
C ASN A 154 25.40 -4.43 -24.75
N ILE A 155 24.29 -4.49 -25.47
CA ILE A 155 23.19 -3.52 -25.40
C ILE A 155 21.87 -4.28 -25.19
N ILE A 156 21.22 -4.03 -24.05
CA ILE A 156 19.85 -4.49 -23.79
C ILE A 156 18.89 -3.42 -24.33
N GLY A 157 17.87 -3.82 -25.09
CA GLY A 157 16.88 -2.88 -25.60
C GLY A 157 15.66 -3.51 -26.26
N ASP A 158 14.84 -2.70 -26.91
CA ASP A 158 13.72 -3.16 -27.72
C ASP A 158 14.16 -3.66 -29.12
N VAL A 159 13.21 -4.07 -29.96
CA VAL A 159 13.50 -4.63 -31.30
C VAL A 159 14.25 -3.62 -32.18
N ILE A 160 13.91 -2.33 -32.08
CA ILE A 160 14.54 -1.26 -32.86
C ILE A 160 15.97 -1.01 -32.38
N THR A 161 16.15 -0.94 -31.06
CA THR A 161 17.45 -0.72 -30.41
C THR A 161 18.42 -1.87 -30.69
N VAL A 162 17.94 -3.12 -30.63
CA VAL A 162 18.73 -4.32 -30.96
C VAL A 162 19.19 -4.30 -32.42
N LYS A 163 18.26 -4.15 -33.38
CA LYS A 163 18.60 -4.04 -34.82
C LYS A 163 19.64 -2.93 -35.10
N LYS A 164 19.55 -1.80 -34.39
CA LYS A 164 20.52 -0.69 -34.51
C LYS A 164 21.86 -1.00 -33.84
N ALA A 165 21.87 -1.66 -32.69
CA ALA A 165 23.11 -2.08 -32.00
C ALA A 165 23.89 -3.10 -32.85
N GLU A 166 23.21 -4.10 -33.39
CA GLU A 166 23.79 -5.13 -34.27
C GLU A 166 24.39 -4.51 -35.54
N SER A 167 23.69 -3.56 -36.18
CA SER A 167 24.22 -2.86 -37.36
C SER A 167 25.44 -1.95 -37.08
N LEU A 168 25.68 -1.61 -35.81
CA LEU A 168 26.89 -0.93 -35.34
C LEU A 168 27.97 -1.90 -34.84
N GLY A 169 27.74 -3.22 -34.88
CA GLY A 169 28.67 -4.23 -34.38
C GLY A 169 28.73 -4.32 -32.86
N LEU A 170 27.64 -3.99 -32.16
CA LEU A 170 27.43 -4.24 -30.74
C LEU A 170 26.57 -5.51 -30.57
N ASN A 171 26.74 -6.22 -29.46
CA ASN A 171 25.95 -7.41 -29.13
C ASN A 171 24.55 -6.99 -28.64
N GLY A 172 23.53 -7.15 -29.49
CA GLY A 172 22.14 -6.82 -29.18
C GLY A 172 21.45 -7.89 -28.35
N ILE A 173 20.83 -7.50 -27.23
CA ILE A 173 20.12 -8.39 -26.31
C ILE A 173 18.68 -7.91 -26.17
N LEU A 174 17.73 -8.66 -26.75
CA LEU A 174 16.34 -8.26 -26.77
C LEU A 174 15.69 -8.38 -25.38
N LEU A 175 15.15 -7.26 -24.90
CA LEU A 175 14.26 -7.21 -23.75
C LEU A 175 12.91 -7.82 -24.12
N THR A 176 12.74 -9.09 -23.78
CA THR A 176 11.58 -9.93 -24.13
C THR A 176 10.49 -9.90 -23.06
N SER A 177 9.24 -9.74 -23.48
CA SER A 177 8.06 -9.88 -22.60
C SER A 177 7.79 -11.37 -22.33
N GLY A 178 7.60 -11.72 -21.06
CA GLY A 178 7.36 -13.09 -20.60
C GLY A 178 5.89 -13.43 -20.38
N LYS A 179 5.65 -14.65 -19.89
CA LYS A 179 4.30 -15.21 -19.69
C LYS A 179 3.45 -14.37 -18.74
N GLU A 180 4.06 -13.77 -17.71
CA GLU A 180 3.38 -12.92 -16.73
C GLU A 180 2.77 -11.69 -17.41
N SER A 181 3.56 -11.03 -18.26
CA SER A 181 3.20 -9.82 -19.00
C SER A 181 2.11 -10.10 -20.05
N VAL A 182 2.20 -11.24 -20.76
CA VAL A 182 1.16 -11.68 -21.72
C VAL A 182 -0.15 -12.04 -21.00
N ILE A 183 -0.11 -12.76 -19.88
CA ILE A 183 -1.32 -13.10 -19.09
C ILE A 183 -1.95 -11.83 -18.50
N ARG A 184 -1.15 -10.83 -18.10
CA ARG A 184 -1.66 -9.52 -17.68
C ARG A 184 -2.35 -8.79 -18.84
N ALA A 185 -1.77 -8.79 -20.05
CA ALA A 185 -2.40 -8.22 -21.23
C ALA A 185 -3.73 -8.91 -21.59
N PHE A 186 -3.81 -10.24 -21.51
CA PHE A 186 -5.07 -10.97 -21.72
C PHE A 186 -6.16 -10.55 -20.72
N ARG A 187 -5.85 -10.50 -19.42
CA ARG A 187 -6.79 -10.04 -18.38
C ARG A 187 -7.18 -8.58 -18.52
N ASN A 188 -6.29 -7.74 -19.05
CA ASN A 188 -6.59 -6.35 -19.38
C ASN A 188 -7.51 -6.26 -20.61
N ALA A 189 -7.33 -7.11 -21.62
CA ALA A 189 -8.24 -7.22 -22.77
C ALA A 189 -9.65 -7.67 -22.34
N GLU A 190 -9.78 -8.71 -21.51
CA GLU A 190 -11.08 -9.15 -20.98
C GLU A 190 -11.80 -8.02 -20.23
N LYS A 191 -11.10 -7.29 -19.36
CA LYS A 191 -11.65 -6.14 -18.62
C LYS A 191 -12.03 -4.98 -19.55
N ALA A 192 -11.20 -4.68 -20.54
CA ALA A 192 -11.47 -3.64 -21.52
C ALA A 192 -12.66 -4.01 -22.42
N TYR A 193 -12.79 -5.29 -22.80
CA TYR A 193 -13.93 -5.80 -23.56
C TYR A 193 -15.23 -5.71 -22.75
N GLU A 194 -15.22 -6.16 -21.50
CA GLU A 194 -16.39 -6.05 -20.62
C GLU A 194 -16.80 -4.59 -20.36
N LEU A 195 -15.84 -3.68 -20.19
CA LEU A 195 -16.11 -2.25 -20.08
C LEU A 195 -16.66 -1.68 -21.39
N TYR A 196 -16.02 -1.98 -22.52
CA TYR A 196 -16.44 -1.52 -23.86
C TYR A 196 -17.83 -2.05 -24.25
N LYS A 197 -18.12 -3.32 -23.93
CA LYS A 197 -19.43 -3.97 -24.10
C LYS A 197 -20.50 -3.32 -23.23
N LYS A 198 -20.20 -3.03 -21.95
CA LYS A 198 -21.11 -2.28 -21.06
C LYS A 198 -21.34 -0.85 -21.56
N ILE A 199 -20.30 -0.18 -22.05
CA ILE A 199 -20.42 1.16 -22.67
C ILE A 199 -21.29 1.09 -23.94
N LYS A 200 -21.00 0.18 -24.87
CA LYS A 200 -21.79 -0.05 -26.10
C LYS A 200 -23.26 -0.32 -25.77
N ASN A 201 -23.52 -1.18 -24.78
CA ASN A 201 -24.88 -1.49 -24.32
C ASN A 201 -25.55 -0.27 -23.66
N ASN A 202 -24.85 0.45 -22.77
CA ASN A 202 -25.37 1.63 -22.07
C ASN A 202 -25.62 2.83 -22.99
N TYR A 203 -24.96 2.93 -24.15
CA TYR A 203 -25.31 3.91 -25.18
C TYR A 203 -26.41 3.39 -26.12
N SER A 204 -26.48 2.08 -26.38
CA SER A 204 -27.59 1.51 -27.17
C SER A 204 -28.93 1.50 -26.41
N LEU A 205 -28.92 1.42 -25.08
CA LEU A 205 -30.13 1.30 -24.26
C LEU A 205 -30.99 2.58 -24.27
N PRO A 206 -30.46 3.81 -24.06
CA PRO A 206 -31.22 5.03 -24.26
C PRO A 206 -31.78 5.16 -25.67
N HIS A 207 -31.03 4.76 -26.70
CA HIS A 207 -31.53 4.74 -28.07
C HIS A 207 -32.67 3.73 -28.23
N GLN A 208 -32.56 2.50 -27.71
CA GLN A 208 -33.62 1.49 -27.74
C GLN A 208 -34.87 1.93 -26.97
N ILE A 209 -34.71 2.62 -25.83
CA ILE A 209 -35.82 3.23 -25.09
C ILE A 209 -36.49 4.30 -25.98
N LEU A 210 -35.73 5.23 -26.55
CA LEU A 210 -36.27 6.24 -27.47
C LEU A 210 -36.97 5.63 -28.68
N GLU A 211 -36.49 4.51 -29.23
CA GLU A 211 -37.14 3.77 -30.32
C GLU A 211 -38.39 2.97 -29.90
N ALA A 212 -38.61 2.75 -28.60
CA ALA A 212 -39.74 2.03 -28.04
C ALA A 212 -40.80 2.95 -27.38
N GLU A 213 -40.44 4.19 -27.07
CA GLU A 213 -41.34 5.19 -26.49
C GLU A 213 -42.54 5.50 -27.41
N HIS A 214 -43.73 5.61 -26.81
CA HIS A 214 -44.95 6.07 -27.49
C HIS A 214 -45.07 7.60 -27.51
N ILE A 215 -43.94 8.26 -27.70
CA ILE A 215 -43.77 9.71 -27.79
C ILE A 215 -42.88 9.98 -29.00
N GLY A 216 -43.32 10.82 -29.93
CA GLY A 216 -42.51 11.16 -31.09
C GLY A 216 -41.42 12.15 -30.68
N ILE A 217 -40.15 11.79 -30.85
CA ILE A 217 -39.01 12.61 -30.47
C ILE A 217 -38.16 12.90 -31.70
N THR A 218 -37.89 14.18 -31.94
CA THR A 218 -36.96 14.64 -32.98
C THR A 218 -36.06 15.78 -32.48
N ILE A 219 -34.88 15.91 -33.08
CA ILE A 219 -33.89 16.94 -32.80
C ILE A 219 -33.42 17.53 -34.14
N TYR A 220 -33.59 18.84 -34.32
CA TYR A 220 -33.05 19.58 -35.46
C TYR A 220 -31.86 20.46 -35.06
N ASP A 221 -30.92 20.67 -35.97
CA ASP A 221 -29.86 21.68 -35.81
C ASP A 221 -30.39 23.12 -36.01
N ASP A 222 -29.54 24.11 -35.78
CA ASP A 222 -29.88 25.53 -35.92
C ASP A 222 -30.30 25.93 -37.37
N ALA A 223 -29.95 25.10 -38.36
CA ALA A 223 -30.25 25.23 -39.80
C ALA A 223 -31.43 24.34 -40.27
N LYS A 224 -32.15 23.68 -39.35
CA LYS A 224 -33.26 22.73 -39.56
C LYS A 224 -32.91 21.37 -40.18
N ASN A 225 -31.65 20.94 -40.19
CA ASN A 225 -31.34 19.54 -40.54
C ASN A 225 -31.73 18.60 -39.39
N CYS A 226 -32.38 17.47 -39.68
CA CYS A 226 -32.69 16.47 -38.66
C CYS A 226 -31.41 15.73 -38.21
N ILE A 227 -31.07 15.87 -36.93
CA ILE A 227 -29.96 15.16 -36.28
C ILE A 227 -30.42 13.76 -35.85
N TYR A 228 -31.64 13.66 -35.33
CA TYR A 228 -32.24 12.40 -34.86
C TYR A 228 -33.77 12.48 -34.88
N SER A 229 -34.43 11.39 -35.27
CA SER A 229 -35.84 11.14 -35.01
C SER A 229 -36.03 9.67 -34.62
N ASN A 230 -36.87 9.40 -33.61
CA ASN A 230 -37.26 8.03 -33.29
C ASN A 230 -38.34 7.51 -34.27
N LYS A 231 -38.53 6.18 -34.32
CA LYS A 231 -39.60 5.56 -35.12
C LYS A 231 -40.98 6.17 -34.86
N TYR A 232 -41.36 6.39 -33.60
CA TYR A 232 -42.71 6.86 -33.28
C TYR A 232 -43.01 8.23 -33.92
N PHE A 233 -42.04 9.15 -33.92
CA PHE A 233 -42.15 10.42 -34.66
C PHE A 233 -42.37 10.18 -36.16
N ILE A 234 -41.51 9.35 -36.76
CA ILE A 234 -41.54 9.05 -38.21
C ILE A 234 -42.86 8.38 -38.65
N HIS A 235 -43.56 7.66 -37.76
CA HIS A 235 -44.84 6.99 -38.08
C HIS A 235 -46.09 7.83 -37.82
N HIS A 236 -46.00 8.92 -37.02
CA HIS A 236 -47.16 9.70 -36.58
C HIS A 236 -47.15 11.17 -36.98
N VAL A 237 -46.09 11.65 -37.64
CA VAL A 237 -46.02 13.03 -38.13
C VAL A 237 -46.78 13.18 -39.46
N THR A 238 -47.72 14.12 -39.47
CA THR A 238 -48.50 14.55 -40.64
C THR A 238 -47.97 15.89 -41.16
N GLU A 239 -48.26 16.24 -42.42
CA GLU A 239 -47.92 17.56 -42.98
C GLU A 239 -48.49 18.71 -42.12
N ALA A 240 -49.67 18.50 -41.52
CA ALA A 240 -50.29 19.44 -40.59
C ALA A 240 -49.46 19.62 -39.30
N LEU A 241 -48.89 18.55 -38.75
CA LEU A 241 -47.99 18.60 -37.60
C LEU A 241 -46.64 19.23 -37.95
N GLU A 242 -46.06 18.96 -39.13
CA GLU A 242 -44.82 19.62 -39.60
C GLU A 242 -44.99 21.15 -39.74
N LEU A 243 -46.09 21.60 -40.35
CA LEU A 243 -46.44 23.02 -40.42
C LEU A 243 -46.62 23.66 -39.04
N HIS A 244 -47.06 22.90 -38.02
CA HIS A 244 -47.12 23.38 -36.65
C HIS A 244 -45.74 23.46 -35.98
N LEU A 245 -44.88 22.46 -36.17
CA LEU A 245 -43.48 22.46 -35.67
C LEU A 245 -42.73 23.69 -36.19
N ASP A 246 -42.86 24.01 -37.47
CA ASP A 246 -42.22 25.18 -38.08
C ASP A 246 -42.73 26.51 -37.51
N ASN A 247 -44.02 26.58 -37.18
CA ASN A 247 -44.65 27.72 -36.49
C ASN A 247 -44.30 27.83 -34.99
N LEU A 248 -43.58 26.84 -34.42
CA LEU A 248 -43.03 26.91 -33.06
C LEU A 248 -41.58 27.40 -33.04
N VAL A 249 -40.76 27.12 -34.08
CA VAL A 249 -39.33 27.49 -34.13
C VAL A 249 -39.06 28.96 -33.71
N PRO A 250 -39.77 29.99 -34.20
CA PRO A 250 -39.54 31.37 -33.78
C PRO A 250 -39.92 31.66 -32.32
N LYS A 251 -40.87 30.90 -31.77
CA LYS A 251 -41.33 31.02 -30.38
C LYS A 251 -40.32 30.36 -29.43
N ILE A 252 -39.75 29.22 -29.83
CA ILE A 252 -38.68 28.54 -29.09
C ILE A 252 -37.43 29.42 -29.06
N LYS A 253 -36.93 29.91 -30.21
CA LYS A 253 -35.73 30.77 -30.23
C LYS A 253 -35.89 32.10 -29.48
N LYS A 254 -37.12 32.51 -29.12
CA LYS A 254 -37.41 33.68 -28.26
C LYS A 254 -37.59 33.34 -26.78
N ASN A 255 -38.29 32.25 -26.44
CA ASN A 255 -38.71 31.92 -25.08
C ASN A 255 -38.02 30.66 -24.49
N LYS A 256 -37.08 30.05 -25.22
CA LYS A 256 -36.42 28.75 -24.99
C LYS A 256 -37.32 27.51 -24.94
N LYS A 257 -38.62 27.66 -24.63
CA LYS A 257 -39.62 26.59 -24.67
C LYS A 257 -40.93 27.07 -25.32
N SER A 258 -41.67 26.15 -25.92
CA SER A 258 -43.03 26.38 -26.41
C SER A 258 -43.89 25.12 -26.26
N LEU A 259 -45.16 25.31 -25.91
CA LEU A 259 -46.18 24.27 -25.89
C LEU A 259 -47.26 24.64 -26.92
N SER A 260 -47.72 23.67 -27.70
CA SER A 260 -48.99 23.76 -28.43
C SER A 260 -49.75 22.44 -28.35
N ILE A 261 -51.07 22.53 -28.31
CA ILE A 261 -51.95 21.38 -28.49
C ILE A 261 -52.55 21.52 -29.89
N VAL A 262 -52.32 20.52 -30.74
CA VAL A 262 -52.92 20.39 -32.07
C VAL A 262 -54.07 19.40 -31.94
N LYS A 263 -55.25 19.77 -32.47
CA LYS A 263 -56.45 18.93 -32.43
C LYS A 263 -56.64 18.30 -33.79
N GLU A 264 -56.54 16.98 -33.87
CA GLU A 264 -56.94 16.19 -35.03
C GLU A 264 -58.25 15.43 -34.72
N GLU A 265 -58.90 14.83 -35.71
CA GLU A 265 -60.29 14.36 -35.57
C GLU A 265 -60.46 13.20 -34.57
N GLU A 266 -59.43 12.36 -34.37
CA GLU A 266 -59.43 11.28 -33.37
C GLU A 266 -58.76 11.66 -32.03
N TYR A 267 -57.71 12.48 -32.04
CA TYR A 267 -56.84 12.70 -30.87
C TYR A 267 -56.33 14.15 -30.71
N ASP A 268 -56.20 14.58 -29.45
CA ASP A 268 -55.46 15.80 -29.07
C ASP A 268 -53.95 15.47 -28.96
N TRP A 269 -53.15 16.02 -29.87
CA TRP A 269 -51.67 15.92 -29.85
C TRP A 269 -51.05 17.09 -29.10
N LYS A 270 -50.10 16.80 -28.21
CA LYS A 270 -49.34 17.78 -27.45
C LYS A 270 -47.91 17.87 -27.99
N ILE A 271 -47.57 19.02 -28.57
CA ILE A 271 -46.22 19.32 -29.06
C ILE A 271 -45.50 20.17 -28.01
N ASN A 272 -44.44 19.62 -27.41
CA ASN A 272 -43.48 20.37 -26.60
C ASN A 272 -42.23 20.65 -27.44
N GLY A 273 -41.87 21.90 -27.64
CA GLY A 273 -40.62 22.33 -28.27
C GLY A 273 -39.68 23.00 -27.27
N GLU A 274 -38.40 22.66 -27.29
CA GLU A 274 -37.37 23.17 -26.36
C GLU A 274 -36.02 23.37 -27.06
N GLU A 275 -35.35 24.49 -26.76
CA GLU A 275 -33.96 24.72 -27.13
C GLU A 275 -33.03 23.94 -26.19
N ILE A 276 -32.26 22.99 -26.72
CA ILE A 276 -31.29 22.20 -25.98
C ILE A 276 -29.86 22.43 -26.51
N SER A 277 -28.87 22.43 -25.62
CA SER A 277 -27.46 22.44 -25.98
C SER A 277 -26.93 21.01 -26.03
N ILE A 278 -26.27 20.64 -27.14
CA ILE A 278 -25.55 19.37 -27.27
C ILE A 278 -24.11 19.73 -27.63
N GLY A 279 -23.21 19.62 -26.64
CA GLY A 279 -21.94 20.34 -26.69
C GLY A 279 -22.17 21.84 -26.81
N ASP A 280 -21.35 22.52 -27.60
CA ASP A 280 -21.44 23.96 -27.84
C ASP A 280 -22.55 24.35 -28.85
N SER A 281 -23.21 23.37 -29.49
CA SER A 281 -24.25 23.61 -30.49
C SER A 281 -25.65 23.72 -29.88
N LYS A 282 -26.43 24.69 -30.36
CA LYS A 282 -27.87 24.85 -30.08
C LYS A 282 -28.68 23.98 -31.03
N ASN A 283 -29.64 23.25 -30.49
CA ASN A 283 -30.52 22.35 -31.23
C ASN A 283 -31.96 22.48 -30.74
N LEU A 284 -32.92 22.12 -31.58
CA LEU A 284 -34.35 22.21 -31.28
C LEU A 284 -34.91 20.80 -31.07
N LEU A 285 -35.22 20.48 -29.82
CA LEU A 285 -35.88 19.24 -29.42
C LEU A 285 -37.40 19.42 -29.52
N PHE A 286 -38.07 18.52 -30.20
CA PHE A 286 -39.53 18.42 -30.20
C PHE A 286 -39.98 17.07 -29.65
N LYS A 287 -41.07 17.10 -28.87
CA LYS A 287 -41.78 15.93 -28.35
C LYS A 287 -43.25 15.99 -28.73
N LEU A 288 -43.74 14.94 -29.38
CA LEU A 288 -45.12 14.72 -29.79
C LEU A 288 -45.76 13.67 -28.86
N GLU A 289 -46.56 14.13 -27.91
CA GLU A 289 -47.22 13.31 -26.88
C GLU A 289 -48.73 13.21 -27.18
N LYS A 290 -49.29 12.00 -27.17
CA LYS A 290 -50.76 11.79 -27.19
C LYS A 290 -51.33 11.99 -25.78
N ILE A 291 -52.40 12.78 -25.61
CA ILE A 291 -52.95 13.09 -24.28
C ILE A 291 -54.03 12.08 -23.85
N GLU A 292 -53.75 11.31 -22.80
CA GLU A 292 -54.75 10.60 -21.98
C GLU A 292 -54.64 11.04 -20.50
N LYS A 293 -55.72 10.95 -19.71
CA LYS A 293 -55.85 11.65 -18.41
C LYS A 293 -55.89 10.71 -17.20
N LEU A 294 -54.96 10.82 -16.24
CA LEU A 294 -55.19 10.72 -14.77
C LEU A 294 -53.91 10.99 -13.91
N ASN A 295 -54.02 10.89 -12.57
CA ASN A 295 -53.13 11.50 -11.56
C ASN A 295 -52.18 10.53 -10.80
N LYS A 296 -51.24 11.09 -10.01
CA LYS A 296 -50.15 10.43 -9.24
C LYS A 296 -50.30 10.47 -7.71
N ASN A 297 -49.54 9.64 -6.98
CA ASN A 297 -48.98 9.83 -5.61
C ASN A 297 -47.82 8.78 -5.40
N LYS A 298 -46.61 9.12 -4.87
CA LYS A 298 -46.13 9.35 -3.47
C LYS A 298 -45.95 8.04 -2.65
N ASP A 299 -44.94 7.80 -1.77
CA ASP A 299 -43.79 8.57 -1.19
C ASP A 299 -42.64 7.61 -0.66
N ASN A 300 -41.65 8.13 0.12
CA ASN A 300 -40.38 7.55 0.69
C ASN A 300 -40.52 6.37 1.71
N GLY A 301 -39.50 5.68 2.29
CA GLY A 301 -37.99 5.77 2.35
C GLY A 301 -37.44 6.15 3.76
N ALA A 302 -36.27 5.74 4.32
CA ALA A 302 -35.14 4.84 3.96
C ALA A 302 -34.13 4.62 5.17
N PHE A 303 -33.04 3.81 5.02
CA PHE A 303 -31.89 3.55 5.98
C PHE A 303 -32.20 2.73 7.28
N SER A 304 -31.30 2.12 8.10
CA SER A 304 -29.82 1.77 8.17
C SER A 304 -29.67 0.42 8.96
N SER A 305 -28.58 -0.16 9.54
CA SER A 305 -27.13 0.09 9.89
C SER A 305 -26.37 -1.29 9.81
N ILE A 306 -25.09 -1.64 10.15
CA ILE A 306 -23.90 -1.18 10.94
C ILE A 306 -23.98 -1.38 12.49
N GLY A 307 -23.01 -1.98 13.23
CA GLY A 307 -21.76 -2.72 12.89
C GLY A 307 -20.83 -3.05 14.12
N VAL A 308 -19.84 -3.95 13.99
CA VAL A 308 -18.82 -4.32 15.03
C VAL A 308 -17.41 -4.39 14.43
N THR A 309 -16.36 -3.99 15.17
CA THR A 309 -14.98 -3.82 14.66
C THR A 309 -13.97 -4.87 15.15
N ASN A 310 -13.20 -5.43 14.21
CA ASN A 310 -12.05 -6.31 14.48
C ASN A 310 -10.83 -5.54 15.00
N ARG A 311 -9.95 -6.24 15.74
CA ARG A 311 -8.53 -5.86 15.94
C ARG A 311 -7.63 -6.96 15.41
N ASN A 312 -7.35 -6.93 14.11
CA ASN A 312 -6.35 -7.79 13.48
C ASN A 312 -4.96 -7.14 13.51
N ASN A 313 -3.92 -7.96 13.33
CA ASN A 313 -2.49 -7.64 13.18
C ASN A 313 -1.67 -7.57 14.48
N ILE A 314 -1.28 -8.74 14.98
CA ILE A 314 -0.01 -8.92 15.70
C ILE A 314 0.81 -9.92 14.87
N ASN A 315 1.92 -9.46 14.28
CA ASN A 315 2.80 -10.32 13.48
C ASN A 315 3.56 -11.29 14.39
N THR A 316 3.72 -12.53 13.94
CA THR A 316 4.29 -13.62 14.74
C THR A 316 5.73 -13.31 15.16
N PHE A 317 6.01 -13.36 16.46
CA PHE A 317 7.36 -13.12 17.00
C PHE A 317 8.30 -14.27 16.59
N ILE A 318 9.34 -13.97 15.83
CA ILE A 318 10.34 -14.95 15.35
C ILE A 318 11.71 -14.54 15.89
N SER A 319 12.42 -15.50 16.47
CA SER A 319 13.80 -15.36 16.95
C SER A 319 14.65 -16.51 16.41
N LYS A 320 15.89 -16.23 16.01
CA LYS A 320 16.91 -17.24 15.64
C LYS A 320 17.74 -17.68 16.85
N ASN A 321 17.76 -16.88 17.92
CA ASN A 321 18.59 -17.12 19.10
C ASN A 321 18.17 -18.37 19.89
N GLU A 322 19.15 -19.24 20.20
CA GLU A 322 18.90 -20.55 20.83
C GLU A 322 18.12 -20.49 22.16
N LYS A 323 18.42 -19.51 23.02
CA LYS A 323 17.74 -19.38 24.33
C LYS A 323 16.24 -19.17 24.13
N THR A 324 15.90 -18.32 23.17
CA THR A 324 14.49 -17.99 22.83
C THR A 324 13.80 -19.15 22.10
N GLN A 325 14.50 -19.83 21.18
CA GLN A 325 13.99 -21.02 20.50
C GLN A 325 13.67 -22.16 21.47
N LYS A 326 14.47 -22.37 22.52
CA LYS A 326 14.17 -23.36 23.58
C LYS A 326 12.86 -23.04 24.30
N ILE A 327 12.59 -21.76 24.60
CA ILE A 327 11.30 -21.31 25.18
C ILE A 327 10.15 -21.58 24.21
N PHE A 328 10.25 -21.18 22.93
CA PHE A 328 9.15 -21.40 21.97
C PHE A 328 8.86 -22.88 21.70
N ASN A 329 9.87 -23.74 21.67
CA ASN A 329 9.67 -25.18 21.50
C ASN A 329 9.03 -25.82 22.74
N TYR A 330 9.40 -25.39 23.95
CA TYR A 330 8.72 -25.80 25.18
C TYR A 330 7.24 -25.41 25.16
N VAL A 331 6.91 -24.15 24.83
CA VAL A 331 5.52 -23.65 24.77
C VAL A 331 4.69 -24.40 23.73
N LYS A 332 5.26 -24.76 22.56
CA LYS A 332 4.58 -25.60 21.56
C LYS A 332 4.36 -27.05 22.03
N GLN A 333 5.27 -27.60 22.83
CA GLN A 333 5.23 -29.00 23.26
C GLN A 333 4.35 -29.20 24.50
N TYR A 334 4.22 -28.17 25.35
CA TYR A 334 3.54 -28.23 26.64
C TYR A 334 2.57 -27.04 26.89
N PRO A 335 1.71 -26.66 25.92
CA PRO A 335 0.96 -25.39 25.95
C PRO A 335 -0.03 -25.23 27.12
N ASP A 336 -0.58 -26.33 27.62
CA ASP A 336 -1.56 -26.37 28.72
C ASP A 336 -1.00 -26.98 30.02
N LYS A 337 0.33 -27.17 30.11
CA LYS A 337 0.99 -27.81 31.27
C LYS A 337 1.05 -26.89 32.49
N ASP A 338 1.40 -25.63 32.27
CA ASP A 338 1.80 -24.70 33.33
C ASP A 338 0.76 -23.58 33.49
N SER A 339 0.07 -23.56 34.64
CA SER A 339 -1.00 -22.59 34.94
C SER A 339 -0.48 -21.21 35.38
N MET A 340 0.78 -21.14 35.84
CA MET A 340 1.46 -19.92 36.24
C MET A 340 2.84 -19.87 35.57
N ILE A 341 3.18 -18.75 34.94
CA ILE A 341 4.44 -18.58 34.19
C ILE A 341 5.08 -17.22 34.52
N TRP A 342 6.34 -17.23 34.93
CA TRP A 342 7.13 -16.03 35.21
C TRP A 342 8.07 -15.68 34.06
N ILE A 343 7.95 -14.50 33.46
CA ILE A 343 8.83 -14.03 32.37
C ILE A 343 9.83 -12.98 32.88
N ASN A 344 11.09 -13.38 33.00
CA ASN A 344 12.23 -12.51 33.30
C ASN A 344 12.85 -11.91 32.03
N GLY A 345 13.38 -10.70 32.13
CA GLY A 345 14.17 -10.04 31.07
C GLY A 345 14.03 -8.53 31.09
N GLU A 346 14.98 -7.78 30.52
CA GLU A 346 15.00 -6.30 30.58
C GLU A 346 13.76 -5.62 29.98
N ARG A 347 13.61 -4.30 30.21
CA ARG A 347 12.58 -3.46 29.57
C ARG A 347 12.77 -3.51 28.06
N GLY A 348 11.67 -3.72 27.31
CA GLY A 348 11.70 -3.81 25.84
C GLY A 348 12.19 -5.14 25.24
N THR A 349 12.38 -6.21 26.02
CA THR A 349 12.81 -7.54 25.51
C THR A 349 11.73 -8.36 24.80
N GLY A 350 10.50 -7.85 24.66
CA GLY A 350 9.40 -8.54 24.02
C GLY A 350 8.55 -9.45 24.92
N LYS A 351 8.66 -9.32 26.26
CA LYS A 351 7.92 -10.15 27.25
C LYS A 351 6.42 -10.28 26.96
N GLU A 352 5.77 -9.19 26.56
CA GLU A 352 4.35 -9.17 26.17
C GLU A 352 4.03 -10.00 24.92
N HIS A 353 4.94 -10.02 23.94
CA HIS A 353 4.76 -10.84 22.74
C HIS A 353 4.93 -12.34 23.06
N LEU A 354 5.81 -12.69 24.02
CA LEU A 354 5.90 -14.06 24.54
C LEU A 354 4.62 -14.44 25.32
N ALA A 355 4.09 -13.57 26.16
CA ALA A 355 2.84 -13.83 26.89
C ALA A 355 1.65 -14.06 25.95
N TYR A 356 1.49 -13.21 24.93
CA TYR A 356 0.45 -13.38 23.90
C TYR A 356 0.70 -14.64 23.04
N TYR A 357 1.97 -14.94 22.72
CA TYR A 357 2.32 -16.17 22.01
C TYR A 357 1.93 -17.43 22.81
N ILE A 358 2.16 -17.46 24.11
CA ILE A 358 1.73 -18.57 24.98
C ILE A 358 0.21 -18.73 24.92
N HIS A 359 -0.54 -17.64 25.11
CA HIS A 359 -2.00 -17.62 25.05
C HIS A 359 -2.56 -18.24 23.74
N VAL A 360 -2.05 -17.81 22.58
CA VAL A 360 -2.51 -18.26 21.25
C VAL A 360 -2.13 -19.72 20.93
N ASN A 361 -1.22 -20.34 21.70
CA ASN A 361 -0.86 -21.75 21.53
C ASN A 361 -1.62 -22.71 22.50
N ARG A 362 -2.50 -22.20 23.39
CA ARG A 362 -3.35 -23.06 24.25
C ARG A 362 -4.43 -23.78 23.44
N ASN A 363 -4.63 -25.08 23.68
CA ASN A 363 -5.50 -25.90 22.82
C ASN A 363 -7.00 -25.54 22.92
N ASN A 364 -7.44 -24.99 24.07
CA ASN A 364 -8.85 -24.78 24.39
C ASN A 364 -9.29 -23.31 24.45
N ILE A 365 -8.38 -22.34 24.31
CA ILE A 365 -8.60 -20.94 24.76
C ILE A 365 -8.51 -19.86 23.66
N ASN A 366 -8.30 -20.24 22.40
CA ASN A 366 -8.13 -19.34 21.24
C ASN A 366 -9.36 -18.48 20.82
N LYS A 367 -10.35 -18.32 21.70
CA LYS A 367 -11.46 -17.35 21.61
C LYS A 367 -11.72 -16.57 22.91
N ALA A 368 -11.15 -17.01 24.03
CA ALA A 368 -11.30 -16.39 25.34
C ALA A 368 -10.37 -15.16 25.45
N PRO A 369 -10.75 -14.10 26.19
CA PRO A 369 -9.97 -12.87 26.23
C PRO A 369 -8.58 -13.05 26.87
N PHE A 370 -7.60 -12.42 26.24
CA PHE A 370 -6.28 -12.11 26.80
C PHE A 370 -6.34 -10.74 27.48
N ILE A 371 -6.16 -10.68 28.79
CA ILE A 371 -6.32 -9.45 29.58
C ILE A 371 -4.95 -9.03 30.14
N THR A 372 -4.58 -7.76 29.94
CA THR A 372 -3.27 -7.22 30.36
C THR A 372 -3.42 -6.18 31.48
N PHE A 373 -2.53 -6.26 32.46
CA PHE A 373 -2.40 -5.31 33.58
C PHE A 373 -0.96 -4.79 33.62
N ASP A 374 -0.77 -3.58 34.13
CA ASP A 374 0.56 -2.98 34.27
C ASP A 374 0.72 -2.33 35.64
N CYS A 375 1.57 -2.94 36.48
CA CYS A 375 1.81 -2.48 37.83
C CYS A 375 2.55 -1.13 37.89
N GLU A 376 3.24 -0.71 36.81
CA GLU A 376 3.89 0.61 36.71
C GLU A 376 2.86 1.73 36.51
N ALA A 377 1.64 1.41 36.03
CA ALA A 377 0.63 2.38 35.59
C ALA A 377 -0.73 2.30 36.31
N MET A 378 -0.89 1.40 37.29
CA MET A 378 -2.18 1.17 37.98
C MET A 378 -2.19 1.63 39.44
N GLU A 379 -3.21 2.40 39.81
CA GLU A 379 -3.47 2.77 41.20
C GLU A 379 -3.98 1.60 42.06
N LYS A 380 -3.72 1.65 43.38
CA LYS A 380 -4.20 0.65 44.36
C LYS A 380 -5.73 0.52 44.38
N SER A 381 -6.45 1.61 44.09
CA SER A 381 -7.91 1.63 43.87
C SER A 381 -8.35 0.64 42.77
N MET A 382 -7.68 0.68 41.62
CA MET A 382 -7.98 -0.15 40.45
C MET A 382 -7.63 -1.62 40.68
N TRP A 383 -6.51 -1.90 41.38
CA TRP A 383 -6.15 -3.25 41.79
C TRP A 383 -7.22 -3.89 42.67
N ASN A 384 -7.74 -3.15 43.65
CA ASN A 384 -8.77 -3.67 44.55
C ASN A 384 -10.10 -3.92 43.84
N GLU A 385 -10.55 -3.02 42.95
CA GLU A 385 -11.76 -3.24 42.13
C GLU A 385 -11.63 -4.48 41.22
N TRP A 386 -10.43 -4.70 40.65
CA TRP A 386 -10.19 -5.85 39.79
C TRP A 386 -10.05 -7.18 40.56
N LEU A 387 -9.36 -7.19 41.71
CA LEU A 387 -9.28 -8.36 42.58
C LEU A 387 -10.69 -8.76 43.07
N LEU A 388 -11.55 -7.79 43.37
CA LEU A 388 -12.96 -8.02 43.69
C LEU A 388 -13.74 -8.64 42.51
N ARG A 389 -13.52 -8.18 41.26
CA ARG A 389 -14.10 -8.83 40.06
C ARG A 389 -13.60 -10.27 39.86
N LEU A 390 -12.35 -10.56 40.22
CA LEU A 390 -11.77 -11.90 40.18
C LEU A 390 -12.28 -12.83 41.29
N LEU A 391 -12.73 -12.26 42.42
CA LEU A 391 -13.38 -12.98 43.52
C LEU A 391 -14.88 -13.23 43.28
N SER A 392 -15.56 -12.32 42.57
CA SER A 392 -17.01 -12.42 42.28
C SER A 392 -17.33 -13.48 41.21
N LYS A 393 -17.58 -14.72 41.63
CA LYS A 393 -17.95 -15.88 40.78
C LYS A 393 -19.33 -15.80 40.10
N GLU A 394 -19.88 -14.60 39.89
CA GLU A 394 -21.27 -14.41 39.43
C GLU A 394 -21.46 -14.48 37.91
N ASN A 395 -20.42 -14.22 37.10
CA ASN A 395 -20.49 -14.31 35.63
C ASN A 395 -20.46 -15.76 35.12
N ASN A 396 -21.45 -16.56 35.50
CA ASN A 396 -21.62 -17.97 35.12
C ASN A 396 -22.13 -18.18 33.67
N ASN A 397 -21.81 -17.26 32.75
CA ASN A 397 -22.05 -17.43 31.31
C ASN A 397 -20.84 -18.13 30.67
N LYS A 398 -21.07 -19.25 29.97
CA LYS A 398 -19.99 -20.06 29.38
C LYS A 398 -19.21 -19.37 28.26
N ASP A 399 -19.75 -18.29 27.69
CA ASP A 399 -19.11 -17.54 26.60
C ASP A 399 -18.15 -16.44 27.10
N ASP A 400 -18.13 -16.12 28.40
CA ASP A 400 -17.30 -15.06 29.03
C ASP A 400 -16.09 -15.60 29.83
N GLN A 401 -15.68 -16.86 29.64
CA GLN A 401 -14.53 -17.43 30.37
C GLN A 401 -13.22 -16.71 30.03
N ILE A 402 -12.51 -16.18 31.03
CA ILE A 402 -11.22 -15.50 30.86
C ILE A 402 -10.12 -16.52 30.52
N GLY A 403 -9.40 -16.33 29.42
CA GLY A 403 -8.43 -17.31 28.92
C GLY A 403 -7.05 -17.19 29.56
N THR A 404 -6.51 -15.97 29.56
CA THR A 404 -5.17 -15.68 30.07
C THR A 404 -5.11 -14.26 30.64
N ILE A 405 -4.49 -14.12 31.81
CA ILE A 405 -4.18 -12.84 32.45
C ILE A 405 -2.68 -12.63 32.39
N PHE A 406 -2.25 -11.45 31.91
CA PHE A 406 -0.84 -11.06 31.84
C PHE A 406 -0.56 -9.83 32.70
N ILE A 407 0.26 -9.99 33.74
CA ILE A 407 0.70 -8.91 34.63
C ILE A 407 2.09 -8.43 34.19
N LYS A 408 2.17 -7.15 33.82
CA LYS A 408 3.43 -6.46 33.50
C LYS A 408 4.04 -5.84 34.76
N ASN A 409 5.37 -5.95 34.85
CA ASN A 409 6.20 -5.20 35.78
C ASN A 409 5.85 -5.47 37.26
N ILE A 410 5.71 -6.76 37.63
CA ILE A 410 5.23 -7.20 38.96
C ILE A 410 6.06 -6.65 40.14
N GLU A 411 7.31 -6.26 39.91
CA GLU A 411 8.21 -5.60 40.86
C GLU A 411 7.72 -4.23 41.39
N PHE A 412 6.70 -3.63 40.78
CA PHE A 412 6.08 -2.37 41.24
C PHE A 412 4.85 -2.58 42.14
N LEU A 413 4.41 -3.82 42.42
CA LEU A 413 3.31 -4.07 43.35
C LEU A 413 3.69 -3.67 44.79
N SER A 414 2.83 -2.90 45.47
CA SER A 414 3.00 -2.65 46.91
C SER A 414 2.87 -3.93 47.73
N MET A 415 3.62 -4.04 48.83
CA MET A 415 3.73 -5.24 49.67
C MET A 415 2.38 -5.77 50.22
N ASP A 416 1.37 -4.91 50.36
CA ASP A 416 0.00 -5.33 50.74
C ASP A 416 -0.64 -6.14 49.61
N ILE A 417 -0.63 -5.60 48.38
CA ILE A 417 -1.19 -6.24 47.18
C ILE A 417 -0.46 -7.56 46.88
N GLN A 418 0.86 -7.61 47.12
CA GLN A 418 1.61 -8.86 46.98
C GLN A 418 1.12 -9.98 47.91
N LYS A 419 0.70 -9.65 49.14
CA LYS A 419 0.13 -10.61 50.10
C LYS A 419 -1.31 -10.97 49.76
N GLU A 420 -2.14 -9.99 49.38
CA GLU A 420 -3.52 -10.22 48.92
C GLU A 420 -3.54 -11.12 47.67
N LEU A 421 -2.64 -10.89 46.72
CA LEU A 421 -2.47 -11.71 45.52
C LEU A 421 -1.97 -13.14 45.86
N TYR A 422 -1.05 -13.28 46.83
CA TYR A 422 -0.63 -14.62 47.29
C TYR A 422 -1.81 -15.43 47.81
N VAL A 423 -2.62 -14.87 48.72
CA VAL A 423 -3.78 -15.55 49.31
C VAL A 423 -4.82 -15.89 48.23
N TYR A 424 -5.10 -14.96 47.31
CA TYR A 424 -6.01 -15.23 46.19
C TYR A 424 -5.55 -16.40 45.31
N LEU A 425 -4.25 -16.48 44.99
CA LEU A 425 -3.70 -17.52 44.13
C LEU A 425 -3.54 -18.88 44.84
N GLU A 426 -3.50 -18.90 46.18
CA GLU A 426 -3.53 -20.10 47.01
C GLU A 426 -4.96 -20.69 47.09
N GLU A 427 -6.00 -19.86 47.09
CA GLU A 427 -7.41 -20.29 47.13
C GLU A 427 -8.03 -20.61 45.75
N CYS A 428 -7.57 -19.99 44.66
CA CYS A 428 -8.21 -20.09 43.34
C CYS A 428 -7.70 -21.25 42.46
N GLN A 429 -8.59 -22.20 42.16
CA GLN A 429 -8.33 -23.29 41.20
C GLN A 429 -8.28 -22.80 39.74
N LYS A 430 -7.06 -22.67 39.19
CA LYS A 430 -6.58 -23.01 37.82
C LYS A 430 -7.43 -22.77 36.54
N ASP A 431 -8.58 -22.10 36.58
CA ASP A 431 -9.48 -21.95 35.43
C ASP A 431 -8.90 -21.02 34.32
N PHE A 432 -8.02 -20.10 34.67
CA PHE A 432 -7.27 -19.24 33.75
C PHE A 432 -5.77 -19.49 33.84
N GLN A 433 -5.01 -19.12 32.80
CA GLN A 433 -3.54 -19.08 32.88
C GLN A 433 -3.08 -17.70 33.35
N LEU A 434 -2.22 -17.66 34.36
CA LEU A 434 -1.54 -16.46 34.82
C LEU A 434 -0.14 -16.38 34.23
N ILE A 435 0.18 -15.26 33.59
CA ILE A 435 1.52 -14.95 33.14
C ILE A 435 1.94 -13.66 33.84
N VAL A 436 3.10 -13.66 34.50
CA VAL A 436 3.67 -12.47 35.15
C VAL A 436 4.99 -12.12 34.50
N SER A 437 5.43 -10.86 34.60
CA SER A 437 6.71 -10.46 34.04
C SER A 437 7.43 -9.40 34.88
N CYS A 438 8.76 -9.49 34.87
CA CYS A 438 9.65 -8.62 35.64
C CYS A 438 10.76 -8.03 34.75
N ASN A 439 11.20 -6.80 35.03
CA ASN A 439 12.30 -6.14 34.31
C ASN A 439 13.67 -6.28 34.99
N THR A 440 13.70 -6.63 36.27
CA THR A 440 14.90 -6.55 37.13
C THR A 440 15.27 -7.92 37.72
N ASN A 441 16.37 -7.98 38.47
CA ASN A 441 16.72 -9.17 39.24
C ASN A 441 15.96 -9.17 40.58
N ILE A 442 14.83 -9.87 40.61
CA ILE A 442 13.90 -9.94 41.75
C ILE A 442 14.55 -10.40 43.07
N TYR A 443 15.60 -11.22 43.01
CA TYR A 443 16.32 -11.69 44.21
C TYR A 443 16.86 -10.55 45.07
N ASN A 444 17.24 -9.41 44.47
CA ASN A 444 17.69 -8.25 45.24
C ASN A 444 16.56 -7.60 46.05
N GLN A 445 15.33 -7.58 45.51
CA GLN A 445 14.15 -7.03 46.20
C GLN A 445 13.61 -7.97 47.29
N ILE A 446 13.76 -9.28 47.11
CA ILE A 446 13.47 -10.26 48.18
C ILE A 446 14.46 -10.04 49.34
N LEU A 447 15.76 -9.84 49.05
CA LEU A 447 16.79 -9.60 50.07
C LEU A 447 16.66 -8.25 50.81
N SER A 448 16.09 -7.22 50.19
CA SER A 448 15.77 -5.95 50.88
C SER A 448 14.42 -5.97 51.61
N GLY A 449 13.56 -6.97 51.35
CA GLY A 449 12.22 -7.08 51.93
C GLY A 449 11.13 -6.32 51.15
N ASP A 450 11.46 -5.78 49.98
CA ASP A 450 10.51 -5.08 49.09
C ASP A 450 9.60 -6.03 48.29
N PHE A 451 10.01 -7.31 48.16
CA PHE A 451 9.21 -8.34 47.50
C PHE A 451 8.95 -9.58 48.39
N TYR A 452 7.72 -10.09 48.33
CA TYR A 452 7.24 -11.18 49.17
C TYR A 452 7.71 -12.54 48.64
N GLU A 453 8.61 -13.18 49.40
CA GLU A 453 9.24 -14.45 49.04
C GLU A 453 8.22 -15.56 48.72
N SER A 454 7.13 -15.69 49.48
CA SER A 454 6.08 -16.69 49.23
C SER A 454 5.38 -16.49 47.88
N LEU A 455 5.15 -15.24 47.47
CA LEU A 455 4.58 -14.93 46.15
C LEU A 455 5.56 -15.27 45.01
N TYR A 456 6.86 -15.01 45.21
CA TYR A 456 7.87 -15.43 44.24
C TYR A 456 7.92 -16.96 44.11
N ASN A 457 7.95 -17.67 45.23
CA ASN A 457 8.03 -19.14 45.23
C ASN A 457 6.79 -19.79 44.60
N LEU A 458 5.60 -19.21 44.76
CA LEU A 458 4.37 -19.68 44.11
C LEU A 458 4.37 -19.43 42.59
N LEU A 459 4.81 -18.24 42.15
CA LEU A 459 4.73 -17.84 40.74
C LEU A 459 5.90 -18.33 39.86
N SER A 460 7.04 -18.71 40.46
CA SER A 460 8.28 -19.03 39.71
C SER A 460 8.47 -20.50 39.34
N GLU A 461 7.53 -21.40 39.63
CA GLU A 461 7.56 -22.83 39.26
C GLU A 461 7.96 -23.06 37.79
N THR A 462 7.44 -22.22 36.88
CA THR A 462 7.86 -22.17 35.47
C THR A 462 8.35 -20.77 35.14
N SER A 463 9.67 -20.62 34.97
CA SER A 463 10.30 -19.33 34.64
C SER A 463 11.00 -19.33 33.28
N PHE A 464 10.74 -18.31 32.47
CA PHE A 464 11.40 -18.06 31.19
C PHE A 464 12.23 -16.77 31.25
N ALA A 465 13.53 -16.88 30.99
CA ALA A 465 14.43 -15.72 30.89
C ALA A 465 14.63 -15.34 29.41
N LEU A 466 14.09 -14.20 28.99
CA LEU A 466 14.33 -13.62 27.66
C LEU A 466 15.65 -12.84 27.65
N PRO A 467 16.67 -13.24 26.88
CA PRO A 467 17.92 -12.50 26.79
C PRO A 467 17.72 -11.13 26.12
N PRO A 468 18.52 -10.11 26.52
CA PRO A 468 18.49 -8.77 25.95
C PRO A 468 19.00 -8.74 24.50
N LEU A 469 18.65 -7.70 23.74
CA LEU A 469 18.86 -7.61 22.29
C LEU A 469 20.34 -7.78 21.89
N ARG A 470 21.27 -7.28 22.73
CA ARG A 470 22.72 -7.46 22.59
C ARG A 470 23.22 -8.91 22.66
N GLU A 471 22.44 -9.83 23.23
CA GLU A 471 22.70 -11.29 23.28
C GLU A 471 21.99 -12.10 22.19
N ARG A 472 21.18 -11.45 21.34
CA ARG A 472 20.37 -12.06 20.27
C ARG A 472 20.54 -11.30 18.95
N LYS A 473 21.79 -10.96 18.61
CA LYS A 473 22.12 -10.11 17.45
C LYS A 473 21.51 -10.65 16.14
N GLU A 474 21.36 -11.96 16.04
CA GLU A 474 20.78 -12.69 14.90
C GLU A 474 19.31 -12.32 14.60
N ASP A 475 18.61 -11.78 15.61
CA ASP A 475 17.22 -11.32 15.53
C ASP A 475 17.10 -9.91 14.95
N ILE A 476 18.14 -9.06 15.04
CA ILE A 476 18.08 -7.62 14.72
C ILE A 476 17.63 -7.37 13.28
N GLU A 477 18.23 -8.07 12.32
CA GLU A 477 17.86 -8.00 10.90
C GLU A 477 16.39 -8.39 10.66
N GLY A 478 15.90 -9.44 11.33
CA GLY A 478 14.52 -9.90 11.19
C GLY A 478 13.50 -8.94 11.81
N LEU A 479 13.80 -8.42 13.00
CA LEU A 479 13.00 -7.41 13.69
C LEU A 479 12.95 -6.11 12.87
N ALA A 480 14.08 -5.64 12.36
CA ALA A 480 14.15 -4.48 11.48
C ALA A 480 13.30 -4.68 10.21
N SER A 481 13.37 -5.85 9.55
CA SER A 481 12.50 -6.14 8.40
C SER A 481 11.01 -6.12 8.72
N ILE A 482 10.60 -6.57 9.92
CA ILE A 482 9.20 -6.48 10.37
C ILE A 482 8.79 -5.01 10.55
N PHE A 483 9.62 -4.19 11.20
CA PHE A 483 9.31 -2.78 11.44
C PHE A 483 9.34 -1.93 10.16
N ILE A 484 10.29 -2.19 9.26
CA ILE A 484 10.31 -1.60 7.91
C ILE A 484 9.00 -1.93 7.17
N ASN A 485 8.54 -3.18 7.22
CA ASN A 485 7.28 -3.56 6.58
C ASN A 485 6.04 -2.91 7.23
N GLU A 486 5.98 -2.81 8.57
CA GLU A 486 4.93 -2.06 9.27
C GLU A 486 4.89 -0.58 8.83
N MET A 487 6.05 0.04 8.68
CA MET A 487 6.18 1.45 8.32
C MET A 487 5.92 1.72 6.83
N ASN A 488 6.37 0.84 5.93
CA ASN A 488 6.00 0.85 4.51
C ASN A 488 4.47 0.78 4.36
N LEU A 489 3.80 -0.13 5.08
CA LEU A 489 2.33 -0.26 5.05
C LEU A 489 1.61 0.96 5.64
N LYS A 490 2.17 1.59 6.68
CA LYS A 490 1.54 2.72 7.38
C LYS A 490 1.76 4.08 6.69
N TYR A 491 2.88 4.26 6.00
CA TYR A 491 3.30 5.56 5.43
C TYR A 491 3.56 5.54 3.91
N GLY A 492 3.40 4.40 3.24
CA GLY A 492 3.57 4.29 1.78
C GLY A 492 5.01 4.28 1.28
N LYS A 493 6.01 4.25 2.20
CA LYS A 493 7.43 4.03 1.87
C LYS A 493 7.63 2.65 1.22
N GLN A 494 8.73 2.48 0.48
CA GLN A 494 9.02 1.27 -0.31
C GLN A 494 10.39 0.65 0.05
N ILE A 495 10.79 0.75 1.31
CA ILE A 495 12.13 0.36 1.76
C ILE A 495 12.23 -1.17 1.81
N VAL A 496 13.21 -1.72 1.10
CA VAL A 496 13.41 -3.16 0.90
C VAL A 496 14.17 -3.80 2.07
N GLY A 497 15.01 -3.04 2.78
CA GLY A 497 15.74 -3.52 3.94
C GLY A 497 16.86 -2.58 4.38
N LEU A 498 17.89 -3.18 5.00
CA LEU A 498 19.09 -2.49 5.50
C LEU A 498 20.25 -2.62 4.50
N ARG A 499 21.11 -1.61 4.39
CA ARG A 499 22.47 -1.81 3.85
C ARG A 499 23.34 -2.65 4.82
N LYS A 500 24.47 -3.19 4.33
CA LYS A 500 25.33 -4.11 5.09
C LYS A 500 26.07 -3.43 6.25
N ASP A 501 26.56 -2.23 6.01
CA ASP A 501 27.17 -1.33 6.97
C ASP A 501 26.17 -0.89 8.06
N VAL A 502 24.93 -0.56 7.68
CA VAL A 502 23.81 -0.34 8.62
C VAL A 502 23.56 -1.57 9.49
N LYS A 503 23.51 -2.77 8.91
CA LYS A 503 23.35 -4.01 9.68
C LYS A 503 24.49 -4.20 10.68
N GLU A 504 25.74 -4.04 10.25
CA GLU A 504 26.93 -4.17 11.11
C GLU A 504 26.98 -3.11 12.22
N TYR A 505 26.46 -1.91 11.95
CA TYR A 505 26.30 -0.84 12.94
C TYR A 505 25.25 -1.21 14.01
N LEU A 506 24.07 -1.65 13.59
CA LEU A 506 22.98 -2.06 14.48
C LEU A 506 23.35 -3.30 15.30
N GLU A 507 24.05 -4.28 14.72
CA GLU A 507 24.50 -5.50 15.41
C GLU A 507 25.56 -5.24 16.49
N ASN A 508 26.29 -4.12 16.45
CA ASN A 508 27.35 -3.81 17.42
C ASN A 508 26.91 -2.87 18.56
N ARG A 509 25.62 -2.53 18.65
CA ARG A 509 25.06 -1.67 19.70
C ARG A 509 24.67 -2.41 20.98
N ALA A 510 24.66 -1.67 22.09
CA ALA A 510 24.32 -2.16 23.42
C ALA A 510 22.81 -2.36 23.66
N TRP A 511 21.95 -1.63 22.92
CA TRP A 511 20.49 -1.74 22.95
C TRP A 511 19.88 -1.75 24.36
N THR A 512 20.11 -0.69 25.13
CA THR A 512 19.59 -0.53 26.50
C THR A 512 18.06 -0.53 26.56
N GLY A 513 17.37 0.03 25.56
CA GLY A 513 15.92 -0.07 25.40
C GLY A 513 15.46 -1.28 24.58
N ASN A 514 16.36 -2.23 24.30
CA ASN A 514 16.09 -3.50 23.62
C ASN A 514 15.28 -3.33 22.31
N ILE A 515 14.24 -4.15 22.10
CA ILE A 515 13.46 -4.18 20.85
C ILE A 515 12.65 -2.89 20.67
N ASN A 516 12.24 -2.23 21.76
CA ASN A 516 11.53 -0.95 21.70
C ASN A 516 12.42 0.15 21.10
N GLN A 517 13.69 0.22 21.53
CA GLN A 517 14.67 1.17 20.99
C GLN A 517 14.98 0.86 19.52
N LEU A 518 15.18 -0.42 19.15
CA LEU A 518 15.33 -0.81 17.74
C LEU A 518 14.11 -0.41 16.91
N LYS A 519 12.90 -0.59 17.42
CA LYS A 519 11.66 -0.21 16.73
C LYS A 519 11.55 1.30 16.53
N GLN A 520 11.83 2.09 17.56
CA GLN A 520 11.87 3.56 17.45
C GLN A 520 12.91 4.00 16.40
N MET A 521 14.13 3.47 16.49
CA MET A 521 15.24 3.79 15.57
C MET A 521 14.86 3.51 14.11
N ILE A 522 14.42 2.29 13.82
CA ILE A 522 14.03 1.86 12.47
C ILE A 522 12.81 2.65 11.97
N ASN A 523 11.82 2.93 12.84
CA ASN A 523 10.66 3.72 12.45
C ASN A 523 11.05 5.15 12.02
N SER A 524 11.86 5.85 12.81
CA SER A 524 12.35 7.19 12.44
C SER A 524 13.22 7.14 11.18
N SER A 525 14.09 6.13 11.05
CA SER A 525 14.95 5.94 9.87
C SER A 525 14.12 5.76 8.59
N VAL A 526 13.03 4.97 8.65
CA VAL A 526 12.12 4.76 7.50
C VAL A 526 11.34 6.03 7.12
N LEU A 527 11.13 6.97 8.05
CA LEU A 527 10.50 8.25 7.74
C LEU A 527 11.48 9.20 7.02
N LEU A 528 12.74 9.27 7.47
CA LEU A 528 13.79 10.09 6.86
C LEU A 528 14.26 9.55 5.50
N ALA A 529 14.51 8.24 5.39
CA ALA A 529 15.16 7.64 4.22
C ALA A 529 14.34 7.78 2.92
N ASP A 530 14.94 8.38 1.89
CA ASP A 530 14.35 8.57 0.56
C ASP A 530 14.65 7.43 -0.43
N GLY A 531 15.61 6.55 -0.12
CA GLY A 531 16.05 5.44 -0.98
C GLY A 531 15.30 4.12 -0.75
N TYR A 532 15.64 3.09 -1.55
CA TYR A 532 15.10 1.73 -1.39
C TYR A 532 15.70 0.93 -0.22
N TYR A 533 16.72 1.47 0.48
CA TYR A 533 17.37 0.86 1.63
C TYR A 533 17.62 1.90 2.71
N LEU A 534 17.61 1.49 3.98
CA LEU A 534 18.18 2.31 5.05
C LEU A 534 19.71 2.34 4.92
N GLU A 535 20.28 3.54 4.91
CA GLU A 535 21.71 3.83 4.87
C GLU A 535 22.19 4.44 6.19
N LEU A 536 23.50 4.60 6.39
CA LEU A 536 24.04 5.06 7.68
C LEU A 536 23.65 6.52 8.01
N GLY A 537 23.35 7.35 7.01
CA GLY A 537 22.90 8.73 7.21
C GLY A 537 21.59 8.80 7.99
N ASP A 538 20.56 8.10 7.50
CA ASP A 538 19.20 8.04 8.05
C ASP A 538 19.17 7.68 9.54
N ILE A 539 20.16 6.91 10.00
CA ILE A 539 20.31 6.43 11.38
C ILE A 539 21.09 7.43 12.23
N VAL A 540 22.24 7.94 11.72
CA VAL A 540 23.13 8.83 12.48
C VAL A 540 22.56 10.24 12.65
N GLU A 541 21.62 10.66 11.80
CA GLU A 541 20.91 11.94 11.94
C GLU A 541 20.00 11.96 13.19
N ILE A 542 19.23 10.87 13.41
CA ILE A 542 18.34 10.70 14.59
C ILE A 542 19.13 10.80 15.90
N GLU A 543 20.32 10.19 15.95
CA GLU A 543 21.14 10.20 17.16
C GLU A 543 21.68 11.59 17.51
N GLN A 544 21.84 12.46 16.52
CA GLN A 544 22.20 13.85 16.76
C GLN A 544 21.02 14.62 17.37
N GLU A 545 19.79 14.40 16.90
CA GLU A 545 18.58 14.98 17.52
C GLU A 545 18.33 14.45 18.94
N ASP A 546 18.46 13.15 19.17
CA ASP A 546 18.37 12.55 20.52
C ASP A 546 19.47 13.14 21.44
N SER A 547 20.71 13.27 20.97
CA SER A 547 21.82 13.84 21.77
C SER A 547 21.66 15.34 22.11
N ILE A 548 20.86 16.08 21.34
CA ILE A 548 20.54 17.48 21.59
C ILE A 548 19.39 17.62 22.59
N SER A 549 18.50 16.62 22.67
CA SER A 549 17.36 16.63 23.61
C SER A 549 17.68 16.02 24.98
N ASP A 550 18.56 15.01 25.05
CA ASP A 550 19.05 14.42 26.31
C ASP A 550 20.15 15.26 27.01
N ALA A 551 20.40 16.49 26.54
CA ALA A 551 21.31 17.47 27.17
C ALA A 551 20.83 17.98 28.56
N GLY A 552 19.72 17.47 29.07
CA GLY A 552 19.22 17.70 30.42
C GLY A 552 19.79 16.71 31.45
N ASN A 553 20.80 17.14 32.21
CA ASN A 553 21.34 16.50 33.44
C ASN A 553 22.42 15.40 33.30
N SER A 554 23.25 15.40 32.25
CA SER A 554 24.58 14.74 32.36
C SER A 554 25.73 15.59 31.80
N PHE A 555 26.67 15.95 32.67
CA PHE A 555 27.91 16.64 32.28
C PHE A 555 29.01 15.61 31.96
N PRO A 556 29.70 15.70 30.82
CA PRO A 556 30.82 14.81 30.50
C PRO A 556 32.07 15.15 31.35
N LEU A 557 32.27 14.40 32.44
CA LEU A 557 33.39 14.51 33.39
C LEU A 557 34.72 13.96 32.84
N PHE A 558 35.09 14.35 31.62
CA PHE A 558 36.37 14.01 30.98
C PHE A 558 37.25 15.25 30.85
N GLY A 559 38.55 15.11 31.15
CA GLY A 559 39.56 16.18 31.11
C GLY A 559 40.27 16.37 32.46
N THR A 560 41.14 17.37 32.56
CA THR A 560 41.77 17.76 33.83
C THR A 560 40.77 18.50 34.74
N LEU A 561 41.06 18.57 36.05
CA LEU A 561 40.21 19.27 37.01
C LEU A 561 39.98 20.74 36.62
N GLU A 562 41.00 21.44 36.13
CA GLU A 562 40.89 22.84 35.71
C GLU A 562 40.04 23.00 34.43
N GLU A 563 40.10 22.05 33.49
CA GLU A 563 39.25 22.06 32.29
C GLU A 563 37.78 21.76 32.60
N ILE A 564 37.52 20.90 33.60
CA ILE A 564 36.17 20.57 34.07
C ILE A 564 35.59 21.77 34.83
N GLU A 565 36.35 22.36 35.76
CA GLU A 565 35.96 23.60 36.44
C GLU A 565 35.71 24.73 35.44
N LYS A 566 36.57 24.95 34.44
CA LYS A 566 36.43 26.04 33.47
C LYS A 566 35.17 25.88 32.62
N ARG A 567 34.79 24.64 32.25
CA ARG A 567 33.50 24.34 31.58
C ARG A 567 32.30 24.64 32.48
N ILE A 568 32.28 24.16 33.72
CA ILE A 568 31.19 24.41 34.68
C ILE A 568 31.03 25.92 34.92
N ILE A 569 32.14 26.63 35.12
CA ILE A 569 32.18 28.09 35.29
C ILE A 569 31.62 28.81 34.06
N GLN A 570 32.00 28.40 32.85
CA GLN A 570 31.48 29.00 31.61
C GLN A 570 29.99 28.75 31.41
N GLN A 571 29.48 27.55 31.73
CA GLN A 571 28.06 27.25 31.58
C GLN A 571 27.20 28.01 32.60
N VAL A 572 27.56 28.01 33.89
CA VAL A 572 26.80 28.79 34.89
C VAL A 572 26.90 30.30 34.60
N TRP A 573 28.01 30.77 34.01
CA TRP A 573 28.10 32.16 33.52
C TRP A 573 27.14 32.46 32.36
N LEU A 574 26.88 31.50 31.47
CA LEU A 574 25.89 31.65 30.39
C LEU A 574 24.45 31.59 30.92
N GLU A 575 24.15 30.65 31.81
CA GLU A 575 22.83 30.52 32.45
C GLU A 575 22.43 31.76 33.25
N GLU A 576 23.37 32.36 34.01
CA GLU A 576 23.16 33.62 34.74
C GLU A 576 23.21 34.88 33.83
N GLY A 577 23.03 34.73 32.51
CA GLY A 577 22.97 35.85 31.57
C GLY A 577 24.25 36.69 31.53
N LYS A 578 25.41 36.04 31.74
CA LYS A 578 26.75 36.64 31.89
C LYS A 578 26.93 37.53 33.13
N ASN A 579 26.01 37.48 34.11
CA ASN A 579 26.11 38.23 35.36
C ASN A 579 27.14 37.61 36.32
N GLN A 580 28.36 38.15 36.32
CA GLN A 580 29.49 37.70 37.15
C GLN A 580 29.20 37.65 38.66
N THR A 581 28.30 38.49 39.19
CA THR A 581 27.99 38.49 40.63
C THR A 581 27.16 37.26 40.98
N ARG A 582 26.05 37.03 40.28
CA ARG A 582 25.20 35.83 40.47
C ARG A 582 25.94 34.53 40.15
N THR A 583 26.77 34.56 39.11
CA THR A 583 27.62 33.41 38.74
C THR A 583 28.57 33.04 39.90
N ALA A 584 29.18 34.03 40.55
CA ALA A 584 30.08 33.81 41.68
C ALA A 584 29.33 33.27 42.91
N GLU A 585 28.18 33.87 43.24
CA GLU A 585 27.29 33.46 44.34
C GLU A 585 26.79 32.02 44.15
N ARG A 586 26.26 31.69 42.97
CA ARG A 586 25.72 30.36 42.63
C ARG A 586 26.79 29.26 42.59
N LEU A 587 28.05 29.62 42.33
CA LEU A 587 29.20 28.71 42.39
C LEU A 587 29.89 28.68 43.77
N GLY A 588 29.44 29.48 44.75
CA GLY A 588 30.04 29.54 46.08
C GLY A 588 31.46 30.12 46.13
N ILE A 589 31.89 30.87 45.11
CA ILE A 589 33.24 31.43 45.00
C ILE A 589 33.24 32.96 45.01
N ASN A 590 34.35 33.56 45.45
CA ASN A 590 34.50 35.02 45.38
C ASN A 590 34.57 35.49 43.91
N ARG A 591 33.96 36.65 43.60
CA ARG A 591 33.93 37.24 42.26
C ARG A 591 35.33 37.49 41.66
N THR A 592 36.34 37.75 42.50
CA THR A 592 37.75 37.84 42.08
C THR A 592 38.32 36.49 41.64
N THR A 593 37.94 35.39 42.30
CA THR A 593 38.29 34.02 41.90
C THR A 593 37.62 33.64 40.58
N LEU A 594 36.34 33.99 40.40
CA LEU A 594 35.62 33.79 39.15
C LEU A 594 36.34 34.51 37.99
N TRP A 595 36.66 35.79 38.15
CA TRP A 595 37.38 36.58 37.14
C TRP A 595 38.75 35.95 36.78
N ARG A 596 39.48 35.41 37.76
CA ARG A 596 40.76 34.73 37.53
C ARG A 596 40.63 33.41 36.76
N LYS A 597 39.51 32.67 36.88
CA LYS A 597 39.26 31.41 36.15
C LYS A 597 38.55 31.60 34.79
N LEU A 598 37.88 32.74 34.59
CA LEU A 598 37.34 33.13 33.27
C LEU A 598 38.41 33.64 32.30
N LYS A 599 39.57 34.09 32.81
CA LYS A 599 40.75 34.44 32.02
C LYS A 599 41.49 33.18 31.53
#